data_AF-A0A373Q2I4-F1
#
_entry.id   AF-A0A373Q2I4-F1
#
_cell.length_a   1.000
_cell.length_b   1.000
_cell.length_c   1.000
_cell.angle_alpha   90.00
_cell.angle_beta   90.00
_cell.angle_gamma   90.00
#
_symmetry.space_group_name_H-M   'P 1'
#
loop_
_entity.id
_entity.type
_entity.pdbx_description
1 polymer ?
#
loop_
_entity_poly.entity_id
_entity_poly.type
_entity_poly.pdbx_seq_one_letter_code
_entity_poly.pdbx_strand_id
1 'polypeptide(L)'
;MAQRGRKPKPTAVKQLEGNPGKRQLNANEPKPAARAPSCPKWLEDDAKKEWRRLAKQMEQLGILTEVDMAAFAGYCQAYARWKEAEEFISRHGAIVKTPSGYWQQVPQVSIAQQYMKQMSKFCEQFGLTPASRSRIVTDRGNDSSDDAMEQLLSLGGEKK
;
A
#
# COMPACT_ATOMS: atom_id res chain seq x y z
N MET A 1 16.17 0.09 -18.05
CA MET A 1 17.01 1.28 -17.79
C MET A 1 16.58 1.88 -16.44
N ALA A 2 17.49 2.03 -15.48
CA ALA A 2 17.16 2.61 -14.18
C ALA A 2 16.82 4.11 -14.37
N GLN A 3 15.61 4.52 -14.01
CA GLN A 3 15.17 5.89 -14.20
C GLN A 3 15.90 6.80 -13.20
N ARG A 4 16.91 7.54 -13.70
CA ARG A 4 17.61 8.59 -12.94
C ARG A 4 16.66 9.76 -12.73
N GLY A 5 16.23 9.99 -11.49
CA GLY A 5 15.39 11.11 -11.09
C GLY A 5 14.34 10.74 -10.02
N ARG A 6 13.78 11.75 -9.34
CA ARG A 6 12.67 11.55 -8.41
C ARG A 6 11.47 10.98 -9.17
N LYS A 7 10.84 9.93 -8.65
CA LYS A 7 9.62 9.34 -9.24
C LYS A 7 8.60 10.46 -9.52
N PRO A 8 7.98 10.48 -10.71
CA PRO A 8 7.01 11.52 -11.05
C PRO A 8 5.85 11.49 -10.05
N LYS A 9 5.42 12.68 -9.60
CA LYS A 9 4.23 12.80 -8.75
C LYS A 9 2.99 12.43 -9.58
N PRO A 10 2.02 11.69 -9.00
CA PRO A 10 0.72 11.41 -9.63
C PRO A 10 0.00 12.68 -10.05
N THR A 11 -0.90 12.57 -11.03
CA THR A 11 -1.64 13.74 -11.54
C THR A 11 -2.49 14.39 -10.47
N ALA A 12 -3.13 13.62 -9.60
CA ALA A 12 -3.90 14.12 -8.46
C ALA A 12 -3.07 15.02 -7.52
N VAL A 13 -1.82 14.62 -7.21
CA VAL A 13 -0.91 15.44 -6.38
C VAL A 13 -0.52 16.74 -7.09
N LYS A 14 -0.26 16.67 -8.41
CA LYS A 14 0.07 17.88 -9.18
C LYS A 14 -1.10 18.85 -9.30
N GLN A 15 -2.33 18.34 -9.36
CA GLN A 15 -3.54 19.17 -9.36
C GLN A 15 -3.69 19.91 -8.02
N LEU A 16 -3.55 19.20 -6.89
CA LEU A 16 -3.60 19.80 -5.55
C LEU A 16 -2.48 20.85 -5.31
N GLU A 17 -1.28 20.61 -5.85
CA GLU A 17 -0.16 21.55 -5.74
C GLU A 17 -0.25 22.72 -6.74
N GLY A 18 -1.34 22.85 -7.52
CA GLY A 18 -1.51 23.93 -8.50
C GLY A 18 -0.61 23.82 -9.73
N ASN A 19 -0.12 22.60 -10.03
CA ASN A 19 0.80 22.28 -11.12
C ASN A 19 2.03 23.21 -11.18
N PRO A 20 2.95 23.16 -10.21
CA PRO A 20 4.09 24.07 -10.13
C PRO A 20 4.99 24.05 -11.37
N GLY A 21 5.02 22.92 -12.09
CA GLY A 21 5.80 22.75 -13.30
C GLY A 21 5.13 23.25 -14.59
N LYS A 22 3.87 23.69 -14.53
CA LYS A 22 3.04 24.16 -15.68
C LYS A 22 3.01 23.22 -16.90
N ARG A 23 3.44 21.96 -16.75
CA ARG A 23 3.39 20.95 -17.82
C ARG A 23 1.97 20.42 -17.95
N GLN A 24 1.57 20.04 -19.15
CA GLN A 24 0.28 19.39 -19.36
C GLN A 24 0.19 18.13 -18.48
N LEU A 25 -0.92 18.03 -17.75
CA LEU A 25 -1.21 16.91 -16.87
C LEU A 25 -1.70 15.73 -17.71
N ASN A 26 -1.38 14.50 -17.29
CA ASN A 26 -1.83 13.32 -18.01
C ASN A 26 -3.31 13.06 -17.67
N ALA A 27 -4.22 13.42 -18.57
CA ALA A 27 -5.66 13.20 -18.40
C ALA A 27 -6.06 11.71 -18.51
N ASN A 28 -5.19 10.87 -19.09
CA ASN A 28 -5.45 9.45 -19.33
C ASN A 28 -4.87 8.55 -18.24
N GLU A 29 -4.66 9.07 -17.02
CA GLU A 29 -4.24 8.24 -15.90
C GLU A 29 -5.40 7.30 -15.51
N PRO A 30 -5.21 5.96 -15.53
CA PRO A 30 -6.27 5.04 -15.16
C PRO A 30 -6.65 5.29 -13.70
N LYS A 31 -7.95 5.44 -13.45
CA LYS A 31 -8.54 5.52 -12.12
C LYS A 31 -9.27 4.21 -11.86
N PRO A 32 -8.61 3.18 -11.27
CA PRO A 32 -9.29 1.94 -10.98
C PRO A 32 -10.38 2.17 -9.95
N ALA A 33 -11.48 1.42 -10.04
CA ALA A 33 -12.52 1.46 -9.01
C ALA A 33 -11.91 1.04 -7.66
N ALA A 34 -12.15 1.85 -6.63
CA ALA A 34 -11.67 1.63 -5.27
C ALA A 34 -12.48 0.53 -4.56
N ARG A 35 -12.38 -0.70 -5.09
CA ARG A 35 -12.99 -1.92 -4.55
C ARG A 35 -11.89 -2.89 -4.14
N ALA A 36 -12.00 -3.44 -2.94
CA ALA A 36 -11.05 -4.46 -2.52
C ALA A 36 -11.23 -5.75 -3.36
N PRO A 37 -10.14 -6.32 -3.88
CA PRO A 37 -10.21 -7.60 -4.57
C PRO A 37 -10.57 -8.73 -3.60
N SER A 38 -11.14 -9.80 -4.15
CA SER A 38 -11.40 -11.03 -3.38
C SER A 38 -10.08 -11.69 -2.96
N CYS A 39 -10.05 -12.24 -1.75
CA CYS A 39 -8.89 -12.93 -1.21
C CYS A 39 -8.52 -14.15 -2.09
N PRO A 40 -7.29 -14.23 -2.63
CA PRO A 40 -6.88 -15.36 -3.45
C PRO A 40 -6.88 -16.69 -2.67
N LYS A 41 -7.39 -17.75 -3.31
CA LYS A 41 -7.53 -19.08 -2.66
C LYS A 41 -6.19 -19.71 -2.29
N TRP A 42 -5.14 -19.40 -3.04
CA TRP A 42 -3.78 -19.96 -2.89
C TRP A 42 -2.98 -19.37 -1.72
N LEU A 43 -3.50 -18.37 -1.01
CA LEU A 43 -2.85 -17.82 0.18
C LEU A 43 -2.87 -18.81 1.35
N GLU A 44 -1.81 -18.79 2.15
CA GLU A 44 -1.76 -19.49 3.43
C GLU A 44 -2.78 -18.95 4.43
N ASP A 45 -3.14 -19.74 5.45
CA ASP A 45 -4.19 -19.38 6.39
C ASP A 45 -3.88 -18.12 7.19
N ASP A 46 -2.64 -17.95 7.62
CA ASP A 46 -2.19 -16.73 8.31
C ASP A 46 -2.14 -15.54 7.36
N ALA A 47 -1.82 -15.75 6.08
CA ALA A 47 -1.90 -14.71 5.06
C ALA A 47 -3.37 -14.29 4.81
N LYS A 48 -4.31 -15.24 4.79
CA LYS A 48 -5.75 -14.97 4.66
C LYS A 48 -6.31 -14.20 5.85
N LYS A 49 -5.82 -14.46 7.07
CA LYS A 49 -6.19 -13.69 8.27
C LYS A 49 -5.71 -12.24 8.14
N GLU A 50 -4.46 -12.06 7.72
CA GLU A 50 -3.88 -10.73 7.52
C GLU A 50 -4.60 -9.95 6.41
N TRP A 51 -4.94 -10.63 5.30
CA TRP A 51 -5.77 -10.07 4.24
C TRP A 51 -7.09 -9.54 4.79
N ARG A 52 -7.81 -10.35 5.56
CA ARG A 52 -9.10 -9.94 6.15
C ARG A 52 -8.98 -8.76 7.11
N ARG A 53 -7.87 -8.69 7.87
CA ARG A 53 -7.61 -7.60 8.82
C ARG A 53 -7.36 -6.27 8.11
N LEU A 54 -6.51 -6.26 7.08
CA LEU A 54 -6.07 -5.04 6.41
C LEU A 54 -6.94 -4.63 5.22
N ALA A 55 -7.47 -5.58 4.44
CA ALA A 55 -8.25 -5.27 3.24
C ALA A 55 -9.43 -4.34 3.54
N LYS A 56 -10.16 -4.60 4.65
CA LYS A 56 -11.30 -3.78 5.07
C LYS A 56 -10.89 -2.34 5.36
N GLN A 57 -9.76 -2.13 6.05
CA GLN A 57 -9.26 -0.79 6.38
C GLN A 57 -8.77 -0.07 5.12
N MET A 58 -8.07 -0.78 4.23
CA MET A 58 -7.56 -0.20 2.99
C MET A 58 -8.68 0.12 1.99
N GLU A 59 -9.76 -0.67 1.97
CA GLU A 59 -10.98 -0.39 1.22
C GLU A 59 -11.71 0.84 1.77
N GLN A 60 -11.79 1.01 3.08
CA GLN A 60 -12.35 2.20 3.72
C GLN A 60 -11.55 3.48 3.42
N LEU A 61 -10.25 3.34 3.20
CA LEU A 61 -9.40 4.46 2.78
C LEU A 61 -9.41 4.65 1.26
N GLY A 62 -10.02 3.75 0.48
CA GLY A 62 -10.01 3.82 -0.99
C GLY A 62 -8.62 3.62 -1.61
N ILE A 63 -7.70 2.98 -0.88
CA ILE A 63 -6.31 2.75 -1.31
C ILE A 63 -6.20 1.47 -2.14
N LEU A 64 -7.00 0.47 -1.82
CA LEU A 64 -6.93 -0.84 -2.45
C LEU A 64 -7.90 -0.92 -3.64
N THR A 65 -7.35 -1.25 -4.81
CA THR A 65 -8.13 -1.44 -6.03
C THR A 65 -7.99 -2.87 -6.56
N GLU A 66 -8.82 -3.26 -7.52
CA GLU A 66 -8.78 -4.62 -8.09
C GLU A 66 -7.42 -4.97 -8.73
N VAL A 67 -6.72 -3.98 -9.31
CA VAL A 67 -5.40 -4.19 -9.93
C VAL A 67 -4.29 -4.47 -8.91
N ASP A 68 -4.49 -4.09 -7.65
CA ASP A 68 -3.51 -4.26 -6.58
C ASP A 68 -3.56 -5.63 -5.92
N MET A 69 -4.47 -6.52 -6.37
CA MET A 69 -4.69 -7.84 -5.77
C MET A 69 -3.39 -8.63 -5.57
N ALA A 70 -2.58 -8.74 -6.63
CA ALA A 70 -1.35 -9.54 -6.58
C ALA A 70 -0.29 -8.92 -5.65
N ALA A 71 -0.19 -7.60 -5.63
CA ALA A 71 0.75 -6.88 -4.77
C ALA A 71 0.34 -7.01 -3.30
N PHE A 72 -0.94 -6.87 -2.99
CA PHE A 72 -1.45 -7.05 -1.63
C PHE A 72 -1.36 -8.52 -1.18
N ALA A 73 -1.57 -9.48 -2.10
CA ALA A 73 -1.38 -10.90 -1.81
C ALA A 73 0.08 -11.21 -1.47
N GLY A 74 1.02 -10.60 -2.19
CA GLY A 74 2.44 -10.68 -1.90
C GLY A 74 2.80 -10.18 -0.50
N TYR A 75 2.20 -9.06 -0.06
CA TYR A 75 2.35 -8.57 1.31
C TYR A 75 1.82 -9.57 2.34
N CYS A 76 0.60 -10.06 2.18
CA CYS A 76 -0.02 -11.00 3.11
C CYS A 76 0.78 -12.31 3.21
N GLN A 77 1.28 -12.81 2.08
CA GLN A 77 2.11 -14.01 2.04
C GLN A 77 3.47 -13.79 2.72
N ALA A 78 4.09 -12.62 2.52
CA ALA A 78 5.34 -12.26 3.20
C ALA A 78 5.14 -12.14 4.72
N TYR A 79 4.00 -11.59 5.17
CA TYR A 79 3.63 -11.53 6.58
C TYR A 79 3.54 -12.92 7.21
N ALA A 80 2.83 -13.86 6.56
CA ALA A 80 2.67 -15.22 7.07
C ALA A 80 4.03 -15.92 7.25
N ARG A 81 4.91 -15.84 6.24
CA ARG A 81 6.24 -16.47 6.29
C ARG A 81 7.18 -15.80 7.27
N TRP A 82 7.10 -14.47 7.42
CA TRP A 82 7.85 -13.75 8.46
C TRP A 82 7.40 -14.20 9.86
N LYS A 83 6.08 -14.22 10.11
CA LYS A 83 5.52 -14.64 11.38
C LYS A 83 5.94 -16.06 11.76
N GLU A 84 5.85 -17.01 10.81
CA GLU A 84 6.32 -18.38 11.03
C GLU A 84 7.81 -18.44 11.41
N ALA A 85 8.65 -17.67 10.71
CA ALA A 85 10.09 -17.62 10.99
C ALA A 85 10.38 -17.03 12.39
N GLU A 86 9.70 -15.95 12.78
CA GLU A 86 9.83 -15.34 14.12
C GLU A 86 9.35 -16.28 15.23
N GLU A 87 8.24 -17.00 15.01
CA GLU A 87 7.75 -18.01 15.97
C GLU A 87 8.76 -19.16 16.12
N PHE A 88 9.38 -19.59 15.03
CA PHE A 88 10.44 -20.61 15.09
C PHE A 88 11.63 -20.12 15.92
N ILE A 89 12.13 -18.90 15.66
CA ILE A 89 13.27 -18.29 16.38
C ILE A 89 12.94 -18.13 17.86
N SER A 90 11.72 -17.69 18.18
CA SER A 90 11.26 -17.50 19.56
C SER A 90 11.24 -18.82 20.35
N ARG A 91 10.91 -19.94 19.69
CA ARG A 91 10.83 -21.26 20.33
C ARG A 91 12.19 -21.98 20.43
N HIS A 92 13.03 -21.87 19.41
CA HIS A 92 14.26 -22.69 19.29
C HIS A 92 15.55 -21.90 19.48
N GLY A 93 15.47 -20.57 19.54
CA GLY A 93 16.62 -19.68 19.57
C GLY A 93 17.15 -19.33 18.17
N ALA A 94 18.00 -18.30 18.12
CA ALA A 94 18.55 -17.76 16.88
C ALA A 94 19.85 -18.43 16.43
N ILE A 95 20.44 -19.29 17.26
CA ILE A 95 21.74 -19.93 17.03
C ILE A 95 21.65 -21.44 17.28
N VAL A 96 22.37 -22.21 16.47
CA VAL A 96 22.51 -23.66 16.60
C VAL A 96 23.98 -24.04 16.55
N LYS A 97 24.37 -25.05 17.33
CA LYS A 97 25.71 -25.62 17.27
C LYS A 97 25.76 -26.65 16.16
N THR A 98 26.66 -26.45 15.20
CA THR A 98 26.91 -27.38 14.11
C THR A 98 27.58 -28.67 14.62
N PRO A 99 27.48 -29.80 13.90
CA PRO A 99 28.20 -31.03 14.26
C PRO A 99 29.72 -30.83 14.39
N SER A 100 30.27 -29.88 13.63
CA SER A 100 31.68 -29.49 13.67
C SER A 100 32.08 -28.66 14.90
N GLY A 101 31.13 -28.30 15.77
CA GLY A 101 31.37 -27.58 17.02
C GLY A 101 31.25 -26.06 16.96
N TYR A 102 31.07 -25.47 15.77
CA TYR A 102 30.89 -24.03 15.59
C TYR A 102 29.44 -23.59 15.82
N TRP A 103 29.27 -22.38 16.34
CA TRP A 103 27.96 -21.73 16.45
C TRP A 103 27.59 -21.06 15.13
N GLN A 104 26.40 -21.35 14.62
CA GLN A 104 25.87 -20.77 13.40
C GLN A 104 24.45 -20.24 13.63
N GLN A 105 24.10 -19.15 12.94
CA GLN A 105 22.76 -18.61 12.94
C GLN A 105 21.79 -19.57 12.23
N VAL A 106 20.58 -19.73 12.77
CA VAL A 106 19.55 -20.54 12.10
C VAL A 106 19.06 -19.85 10.82
N PRO A 107 18.76 -20.60 9.75
CA PRO A 107 18.29 -20.04 8.47
C PRO A 107 17.07 -19.13 8.61
N GLN A 108 16.21 -19.41 9.59
CA GLN A 108 14.98 -18.68 9.88
C GLN A 108 15.23 -17.21 10.18
N VAL A 109 16.37 -16.86 10.78
CA VAL A 109 16.71 -15.44 11.02
C VAL A 109 16.90 -14.70 9.70
N SER A 110 17.57 -15.31 8.72
CA SER A 110 17.73 -14.70 7.39
C SER A 110 16.41 -14.62 6.64
N ILE A 111 15.55 -15.64 6.77
CA ILE A 111 14.20 -15.66 6.20
C ILE A 111 13.34 -14.52 6.79
N ALA A 112 13.35 -14.37 8.11
CA ALA A 112 12.61 -13.32 8.80
C ALA A 112 13.06 -11.93 8.35
N GLN A 113 14.38 -11.66 8.33
CA GLN A 113 14.93 -10.39 7.85
C GLN A 113 14.55 -10.08 6.40
N GLN A 114 14.57 -11.10 5.54
CA GLN A 114 14.24 -10.94 4.12
C GLN A 114 12.76 -10.61 3.92
N TYR A 115 11.86 -11.30 4.61
CA TYR A 115 10.43 -11.00 4.52
C TYR A 115 10.05 -9.69 5.21
N MET A 116 10.70 -9.32 6.31
CA MET A 116 10.54 -8.01 6.92
C MET A 116 10.91 -6.87 5.96
N LYS A 117 12.00 -7.01 5.21
CA LYS A 117 12.38 -6.05 4.14
C LYS A 117 11.36 -6.00 3.01
N GLN A 118 10.83 -7.15 2.57
CA GLN A 118 9.79 -7.18 1.54
C GLN A 118 8.50 -6.50 2.01
N MET A 119 8.07 -6.80 3.24
CA MET A 119 6.92 -6.17 3.87
C MET A 119 7.08 -4.66 3.96
N SER A 120 8.25 -4.17 4.39
CA SER A 120 8.53 -2.73 4.45
C SER A 120 8.35 -2.05 3.08
N LYS A 121 8.83 -2.66 1.99
CA LYS A 121 8.64 -2.14 0.63
C LYS A 121 7.16 -2.08 0.23
N PHE A 122 6.38 -3.11 0.55
CA PHE A 122 4.94 -3.09 0.32
C PHE A 122 4.23 -2.03 1.17
N CYS A 123 4.58 -1.90 2.44
CA CYS A 123 4.04 -0.86 3.33
C CYS A 123 4.27 0.56 2.78
N GLU A 124 5.42 0.80 2.17
CA GLU A 124 5.71 2.08 1.51
C GLU A 124 4.86 2.33 0.26
N GLN A 125 4.57 1.30 -0.53
CA GLN A 125 3.72 1.45 -1.73
C GLN A 125 2.25 1.67 -1.36
N PHE A 126 1.78 0.96 -0.33
CA PHE A 126 0.39 1.00 0.11
C PHE A 126 0.06 2.10 1.12
N GLY A 127 1.03 2.95 1.50
CA GLY A 127 0.77 4.03 2.45
C GLY A 127 0.54 3.55 3.88
N LEU A 128 1.03 2.37 4.23
CA LEU A 128 0.84 1.82 5.58
C LEU A 128 1.79 2.48 6.59
N THR A 129 2.82 3.21 6.13
CA THR A 129 3.73 3.97 7.01
C THR A 129 3.30 5.43 7.13
N PRO A 130 3.43 6.08 8.31
CA PRO A 130 3.06 7.49 8.48
C PRO A 130 3.69 8.42 7.43
N ALA A 131 4.95 8.16 7.05
CA ALA A 131 5.67 8.94 6.04
C ALA A 131 5.18 8.71 4.60
N SER A 132 4.60 7.53 4.29
CA SER A 132 4.04 7.25 2.96
C SER A 132 2.60 7.73 2.82
N ARG A 133 1.83 7.79 3.92
CA ARG A 133 0.45 8.33 3.93
C ARG A 133 0.34 9.73 3.36
N SER A 134 1.29 10.61 3.67
CA SER A 134 1.30 12.00 3.15
C SER A 134 1.43 12.09 1.63
N ARG A 135 1.81 11.00 0.95
CA ARG A 135 1.95 10.92 -0.51
C ARG A 135 0.76 10.25 -1.18
N ILE A 136 -0.14 9.63 -0.43
CA ILE A 136 -1.34 9.00 -0.97
C ILE A 136 -2.46 10.05 -0.98
N VAL A 137 -2.93 10.36 -2.18
CA VAL A 137 -4.14 11.17 -2.39
C VAL A 137 -5.27 10.20 -2.66
N THR A 138 -6.29 10.23 -1.82
CA THR A 138 -7.51 9.44 -1.96
C THR A 138 -8.65 10.37 -2.35
N ASP A 139 -9.45 9.98 -3.34
CA ASP A 139 -10.52 10.83 -3.92
C ASP A 139 -11.75 11.01 -3.02
N ARG A 140 -11.77 10.37 -1.83
CA ARG A 140 -12.92 10.40 -0.90
C ARG A 140 -13.12 11.72 -0.15
N GLY A 141 -12.39 12.77 -0.53
CA GLY A 141 -12.36 14.05 0.19
C GLY A 141 -13.08 15.21 -0.48
N ASN A 142 -13.68 15.06 -1.68
CA ASN A 142 -14.23 16.21 -2.41
C ASN A 142 -15.75 16.22 -2.63
N ASP A 143 -16.52 15.34 -1.97
CA ASP A 143 -17.98 15.27 -2.19
C ASP A 143 -18.80 16.32 -1.41
N SER A 144 -18.18 17.39 -0.91
CA SER A 144 -18.94 18.38 -0.11
C SER A 144 -18.48 19.85 -0.20
N SER A 145 -17.66 20.25 -1.17
CA SER A 145 -17.28 21.67 -1.30
C SER A 145 -17.43 22.31 -2.68
N ASP A 146 -17.48 21.54 -3.78
CA ASP A 146 -17.65 22.13 -5.11
C ASP A 146 -19.12 22.43 -5.46
N ASP A 147 -20.09 21.71 -4.87
CA ASP A 147 -21.53 21.94 -5.13
C ASP A 147 -22.10 23.22 -4.48
N ALA A 148 -21.51 23.68 -3.38
CA ALA A 148 -22.04 24.83 -2.64
C ALA A 148 -21.83 26.16 -3.39
N MET A 149 -20.71 26.29 -4.11
CA MET A 149 -20.38 27.49 -4.88
C MET A 149 -21.11 27.52 -6.23
N GLU A 150 -21.24 26.36 -6.90
CA GLU A 150 -22.03 26.24 -8.14
C GLU A 150 -23.53 26.45 -7.91
N GLN A 151 -24.09 25.93 -6.82
CA GLN A 151 -25.49 26.19 -6.46
C GLN A 151 -25.76 27.68 -6.21
N LEU A 152 -24.84 28.38 -5.54
CA LEU A 152 -24.97 29.81 -5.24
C LEU A 152 -24.93 30.68 -6.51
N LEU A 153 -24.11 30.29 -7.50
CA LEU A 153 -24.05 30.97 -8.79
C LEU A 153 -25.27 30.67 -9.67
N SER A 154 -25.83 29.47 -9.58
CA SER A 154 -27.07 29.10 -10.30
C SER A 154 -28.31 29.86 -9.80
N LEU A 155 -28.37 30.17 -8.50
CA LEU A 155 -29.46 30.91 -7.87
C LEU A 155 -29.39 32.44 -8.09
N GLY A 156 -28.24 32.98 -8.49
CA GLY A 156 -28.05 34.41 -8.75
C GLY A 156 -28.34 34.87 -10.19
N GLY A 157 -28.75 33.94 -11.07
CA GLY A 157 -28.85 34.15 -12.52
C GLY A 157 -30.22 34.54 -13.07
N GLU A 158 -31.30 34.50 -12.28
CA GLU A 158 -32.63 34.91 -12.73
C GLU A 158 -32.75 36.45 -12.73
N LYS A 159 -32.23 37.06 -13.79
CA LYS A 159 -32.50 38.47 -14.12
C LYS A 159 -33.97 38.60 -14.54
N LYS A 160 -34.70 39.42 -13.78
CA LYS A 160 -35.98 40.02 -14.17
C LYS A 160 -35.73 41.21 -15.10
#